data_AF-A0A1Y3C8T9-F1
#
_entry.id   AF-A0A1Y3C8T9-F1
#
_cell.length_a   1.000
_cell.length_b   1.000
_cell.length_c   1.000
_cell.angle_alpha   90.00
_cell.angle_beta   90.00
_cell.angle_gamma   90.00
#
_symmetry.space_group_name_H-M   'P 1'
#
loop_
_entity.id
_entity.type
_entity.pdbx_description
1 polymer ?
#
loop_
_entity_poly.entity_id
_entity_poly.type
_entity_poly.pdbx_seq_one_letter_code
_entity_poly.pdbx_strand_id
1 'polypeptide(L)'
;MSDLSFDRLHQFFCKVPSIQESLINAYGSDGQHAWWFKFQINVEHPLAWQTVQELGHVLNYISKNERLPTQFLPVSPPPYMNGEAKEFLAWVIQCNHPDFPPDVVCDWLEARLPQPVEDENQWKIKTDLKELDKMKDADLDKLVPPNPEPKN
;
A
#
# COMPACT_ATOMS: atom_id res chain seq x y z
N MET A 1 1.66 19.42 18.99
CA MET A 1 1.66 18.15 18.25
C MET A 1 0.67 18.36 17.12
N SER A 2 1.15 18.35 15.87
CA SER A 2 0.26 18.42 14.71
C SER A 2 -0.59 17.16 14.74
N ASP A 3 -1.91 17.32 14.79
CA ASP A 3 -2.83 16.21 14.53
C ASP A 3 -2.42 15.55 13.21
N LEU A 4 -2.17 14.24 13.23
CA LEU A 4 -1.83 13.50 12.03
C LEU A 4 -3.00 13.59 11.06
N SER A 5 -2.75 14.08 9.84
CA SER A 5 -3.75 14.05 8.78
C SER A 5 -3.76 12.69 8.09
N PHE A 6 -4.95 12.14 7.88
CA PHE A 6 -5.16 10.91 7.12
C PHE A 6 -5.84 11.18 5.78
N ASP A 7 -6.19 12.43 5.48
CA ASP A 7 -7.04 12.78 4.35
C ASP A 7 -6.42 12.37 3.02
N ARG A 8 -5.11 12.61 2.83
CA ARG A 8 -4.42 12.23 1.58
C ARG A 8 -4.39 10.71 1.42
N LEU A 9 -4.01 9.99 2.47
CA LEU A 9 -3.95 8.54 2.45
C LEU A 9 -5.35 7.92 2.20
N HIS A 10 -6.38 8.48 2.82
CA HIS A 10 -7.77 8.10 2.58
C HIS A 10 -8.16 8.31 1.11
N GLN A 11 -7.96 9.52 0.59
CA GLN A 11 -8.28 9.85 -0.80
C GLN A 11 -7.49 9.00 -1.80
N PHE A 12 -6.26 8.64 -1.48
CA PHE A 12 -5.47 7.71 -2.28
C PHE A 12 -6.14 6.34 -2.34
N PHE A 13 -6.49 5.75 -1.19
CA PHE A 13 -7.13 4.42 -1.15
C PHE A 13 -8.54 4.39 -1.73
N CYS A 14 -9.28 5.50 -1.70
CA CYS A 14 -10.56 5.64 -2.41
C CYS A 14 -10.43 5.41 -3.93
N LYS A 15 -9.24 5.66 -4.50
CA LYS A 15 -8.99 5.52 -5.95
C LYS A 15 -8.47 4.14 -6.34
N VAL A 16 -7.98 3.34 -5.38
CA VAL A 16 -7.44 2.01 -5.68
C VAL A 16 -8.58 1.08 -6.09
N PRO A 17 -8.55 0.46 -7.29
CA PRO A 17 -9.70 -0.26 -7.87
C PRO A 17 -10.30 -1.35 -6.98
N SER A 18 -9.45 -2.12 -6.27
CA SER A 18 -9.90 -3.21 -5.39
C SER A 18 -10.19 -2.78 -3.95
N ILE A 19 -10.12 -1.49 -3.60
CA ILE A 19 -10.41 -0.98 -2.25
C ILE A 19 -11.62 -0.07 -2.32
N GLN A 20 -11.48 1.12 -2.92
CA GLN A 20 -12.54 2.13 -2.99
C GLN A 20 -13.00 2.61 -1.60
N GLU A 21 -13.77 3.70 -1.57
CA GLU A 21 -14.19 4.35 -0.32
C GLU A 21 -14.99 3.41 0.61
N SER A 22 -15.85 2.56 0.04
CA SER A 22 -16.74 1.67 0.80
C SER A 22 -16.01 0.60 1.62
N LEU A 23 -14.75 0.31 1.30
CA LEU A 23 -13.93 -0.69 2.00
C LEU A 23 -12.94 -0.08 2.99
N ILE A 24 -12.89 1.24 3.13
CA ILE A 24 -12.14 1.89 4.20
C ILE A 24 -12.92 1.72 5.51
N ASN A 25 -12.31 1.08 6.52
CA ASN A 25 -13.00 0.77 7.76
C ASN A 25 -12.81 1.86 8.81
N ALA A 26 -11.56 2.18 9.12
CA ALA A 26 -11.21 3.14 10.17
C ALA A 26 -9.70 3.44 10.12
N TYR A 27 -9.30 4.52 10.77
CA TYR A 27 -7.91 4.90 11.01
C TYR A 27 -7.82 5.70 12.29
N GLY A 28 -6.62 5.80 12.85
CA GLY A 28 -6.41 6.54 14.09
C GLY A 28 -4.95 6.58 14.51
N SER A 29 -4.71 7.29 15.61
CA SER A 29 -3.40 7.39 16.24
C SER A 29 -3.48 7.26 17.75
N ASP A 30 -2.33 7.06 18.39
CA ASP A 30 -2.18 7.11 19.85
C ASP A 30 -2.03 8.54 20.39
N GLY A 31 -2.14 9.56 19.52
CA GLY A 31 -1.90 10.96 19.85
C GLY A 31 -0.43 11.34 20.03
N GLN A 32 0.50 10.43 19.75
CA GLN A 32 1.94 10.68 19.77
C GLN A 32 2.56 10.43 18.39
N HIS A 33 2.89 9.18 18.09
CA HIS A 33 3.64 8.79 16.89
C HIS A 33 3.16 7.48 16.28
N ALA A 34 2.37 6.68 17.02
CA ALA A 34 1.81 5.46 16.47
C ALA A 34 0.49 5.75 15.76
N TRP A 35 0.35 5.26 14.53
CA TRP A 35 -0.87 5.37 13.75
C TRP A 35 -1.17 4.08 13.00
N TRP A 36 -2.44 3.92 12.63
CA TRP A 36 -2.92 2.79 11.86
C TRP A 36 -4.02 3.21 10.88
N PHE A 37 -4.11 2.49 9.78
CA PHE A 37 -5.12 2.66 8.73
C PHE A 37 -5.64 1.28 8.30
N LYS A 38 -6.93 1.03 8.51
CA LYS A 38 -7.59 -0.26 8.30
C LYS A 38 -8.60 -0.19 7.16
N PHE A 39 -8.53 -1.16 6.27
CA PHE A 39 -9.42 -1.28 5.11
C PHE A 39 -9.57 -2.74 4.69
N GLN A 40 -10.48 -2.99 3.76
CA GLN A 40 -10.62 -4.26 3.06
C GLN A 40 -10.16 -4.11 1.60
N ILE A 41 -9.66 -5.19 1.04
CA ILE A 41 -9.44 -5.37 -0.39
C ILE A 41 -10.54 -6.34 -0.84
N ASN A 42 -11.31 -5.95 -1.85
CA ASN A 42 -12.26 -6.84 -2.50
C ASN A 42 -11.51 -8.02 -3.12
N VAL A 43 -11.49 -9.16 -2.43
CA VAL A 43 -10.76 -10.37 -2.85
C VAL A 43 -11.31 -11.00 -4.13
N GLU A 44 -12.52 -10.62 -4.54
CA GLU A 44 -13.13 -11.07 -5.80
C GLU A 44 -12.76 -10.15 -6.97
N HIS A 45 -12.15 -8.99 -6.71
CA HIS A 45 -11.68 -8.09 -7.76
C HIS A 45 -10.50 -8.72 -8.53
N PRO A 46 -10.44 -8.64 -9.87
CA PRO A 46 -9.36 -9.23 -10.66
C PRO A 46 -7.95 -8.76 -10.28
N LEU A 47 -7.83 -7.55 -9.72
CA LEU A 47 -6.58 -6.95 -9.27
C LEU A 47 -6.31 -7.11 -7.75
N ALA A 48 -7.11 -7.88 -7.01
CA ALA A 48 -6.99 -7.97 -5.56
C ALA A 48 -5.60 -8.41 -5.11
N TRP A 49 -5.09 -9.49 -5.69
CA TRP A 49 -3.80 -10.06 -5.31
C TRP A 49 -2.61 -9.28 -5.86
N GLN A 50 -2.78 -8.57 -6.98
CA GLN A 50 -1.81 -7.59 -7.47
C GLN A 50 -1.72 -6.43 -6.47
N THR A 51 -2.85 -5.92 -6.00
CA THR A 51 -2.89 -4.86 -4.99
C THR A 51 -2.19 -5.29 -3.70
N VAL A 52 -2.44 -6.53 -3.23
CA VAL A 52 -1.73 -7.08 -2.06
C VAL A 52 -0.21 -7.17 -2.30
N GLN A 53 0.23 -7.61 -3.49
CA GLN A 53 1.64 -7.70 -3.83
C GLN A 53 2.34 -6.34 -3.87
N GLU A 54 1.74 -5.37 -4.57
CA GLU A 54 2.28 -4.02 -4.70
C GLU A 54 2.34 -3.29 -3.36
N LEU A 55 1.26 -3.35 -2.56
CA LEU A 55 1.24 -2.79 -1.21
C LEU A 55 2.25 -3.50 -0.29
N GLY A 56 2.36 -4.82 -0.40
CA GLY A 56 3.34 -5.60 0.35
C GLY A 56 4.77 -5.21 0.02
N HIS A 57 5.07 -4.93 -1.25
CA HIS A 57 6.36 -4.41 -1.67
C HIS A 57 6.58 -3.00 -1.11
N VAL A 58 5.75 -2.03 -1.48
CA VAL A 58 5.96 -0.62 -1.11
C VAL A 58 5.98 -0.42 0.41
N LEU A 59 5.04 -1.01 1.15
CA LEU A 59 4.82 -0.72 2.57
C LEU A 59 5.63 -1.60 3.53
N ASN A 60 6.17 -2.73 3.08
CA ASN A 60 7.04 -3.55 3.92
C ASN A 60 8.49 -3.53 3.47
N TYR A 61 8.76 -3.78 2.19
CA TYR A 61 10.12 -3.94 1.66
C TYR A 61 10.26 -3.28 0.29
N ILE A 62 10.79 -2.05 0.26
CA ILE A 62 11.06 -1.31 -0.98
C ILE A 62 12.13 -2.00 -1.82
N SER A 63 13.00 -2.80 -1.19
CA SER A 63 13.97 -3.63 -1.90
C SER A 63 14.24 -4.92 -1.10
N LYS A 64 15.11 -5.79 -1.63
CA LYS A 64 15.52 -7.02 -0.92
C LYS A 64 16.08 -6.76 0.48
N ASN A 65 16.66 -5.58 0.72
CA ASN A 65 17.36 -5.24 1.96
C ASN A 65 16.87 -3.95 2.63
N GLU A 66 15.95 -3.20 2.01
CA GLU A 66 15.45 -1.92 2.52
C GLU A 66 14.00 -2.06 2.96
N ARG A 67 13.76 -1.72 4.24
CA ARG A 67 12.45 -1.84 4.89
C ARG A 67 11.95 -0.45 5.27
N LEU A 68 10.69 -0.17 4.96
CA LEU A 68 10.02 1.00 5.55
C LEU A 68 9.69 0.74 7.03
N PRO A 69 9.57 1.79 7.85
CA PRO A 69 9.11 1.66 9.23
C PRO A 69 7.63 1.27 9.34
N THR A 70 6.90 1.21 8.23
CA THR A 70 5.52 0.72 8.15
C THR A 70 5.44 -0.81 8.21
N GLN A 71 4.24 -1.29 8.54
CA GLN A 71 3.86 -2.69 8.42
C GLN A 71 2.49 -2.77 7.75
N PHE A 72 2.42 -3.55 6.67
CA PHE A 72 1.19 -3.94 6.01
C PHE A 72 0.94 -5.43 6.27
N LEU A 73 -0.15 -5.73 6.98
CA LEU A 73 -0.45 -7.08 7.48
C LEU A 73 -1.96 -7.40 7.41
N PRO A 74 -2.33 -8.66 7.17
CA PRO A 74 -3.72 -9.09 7.23
C PRO A 74 -4.20 -9.14 8.69
N VAL A 75 -5.45 -8.73 8.92
CA VAL A 75 -6.14 -8.85 10.20
C VAL A 75 -7.53 -9.47 9.99
N SER A 76 -8.03 -10.16 10.99
CA SER A 76 -9.39 -10.72 10.97
C SER A 76 -10.04 -10.57 12.35
N PRO A 77 -11.38 -10.59 12.44
CA PRO A 77 -12.08 -10.69 13.71
C PRO A 77 -11.69 -11.95 14.48
N PRO A 78 -12.05 -12.03 15.78
CA PRO A 78 -11.88 -13.25 16.56
C PRO A 78 -12.49 -14.47 15.84
N PRO A 79 -11.93 -15.70 16.00
CA PRO A 79 -12.35 -16.86 15.22
C PRO A 79 -13.86 -17.17 15.25
N TYR A 80 -14.54 -16.87 16.36
CA TYR A 80 -15.99 -17.07 16.53
C TYR A 80 -16.87 -16.01 15.84
N MET A 81 -16.26 -14.94 15.32
CA MET A 81 -16.90 -13.87 14.52
C MET A 81 -16.33 -13.81 13.10
N ASN A 82 -15.46 -14.74 12.73
CA ASN A 82 -14.79 -14.77 11.44
C ASN A 82 -15.58 -15.65 10.45
N GLY A 83 -15.36 -15.46 9.16
CA GLY A 83 -16.08 -16.16 8.11
C GLY A 83 -15.32 -16.12 6.78
N GLU A 84 -16.05 -15.97 5.68
CA GLU A 84 -15.42 -15.88 4.36
C GLU A 84 -14.52 -14.64 4.23
N ALA A 85 -13.42 -14.78 3.50
CA ALA A 85 -12.44 -13.71 3.36
C ALA A 85 -13.05 -12.42 2.77
N LYS A 86 -14.01 -12.53 1.85
CA LYS A 86 -14.66 -11.37 1.23
C LYS A 86 -15.48 -10.51 2.21
N GLU A 87 -15.84 -11.07 3.37
CA GLU A 87 -16.67 -10.38 4.37
C GLU A 87 -15.85 -9.95 5.60
N PHE A 88 -14.79 -10.71 5.93
CA PHE A 88 -14.11 -10.57 7.23
C PHE A 88 -12.60 -10.34 7.13
N LEU A 89 -11.96 -10.57 5.98
CA LEU A 89 -10.54 -10.27 5.82
C LEU A 89 -10.35 -8.77 5.65
N ALA A 90 -9.54 -8.19 6.53
CA ALA A 90 -9.11 -6.80 6.44
C ALA A 90 -7.58 -6.74 6.46
N TRP A 91 -7.06 -5.56 6.17
CA TRP A 91 -5.64 -5.26 6.22
C TRP A 91 -5.42 -4.00 7.05
N VAL A 92 -4.27 -3.94 7.70
CA VAL A 92 -3.83 -2.78 8.46
C VAL A 92 -2.48 -2.34 7.93
N ILE A 93 -2.37 -1.04 7.68
CA ILE A 93 -1.10 -0.33 7.60
C ILE A 93 -0.88 0.30 8.97
N GLN A 94 0.26 0.07 9.59
CA GLN A 94 0.61 0.69 10.86
C GLN A 94 2.05 1.17 10.86
N CYS A 95 2.32 2.24 11.58
CA CYS A 95 3.67 2.74 11.81
C CYS A 95 3.77 3.34 13.21
N ASN A 96 4.96 3.26 13.79
CA ASN A 96 5.30 3.84 15.09
C ASN A 96 6.56 4.71 15.01
N HIS A 97 6.94 5.17 13.82
CA HIS A 97 8.11 6.01 13.64
C HIS A 97 7.70 7.49 13.60
N PRO A 98 8.30 8.37 14.43
CA PRO A 98 7.89 9.77 14.56
C PRO A 98 7.99 10.54 13.24
N ASP A 99 9.01 10.26 12.43
CA ASP A 99 9.24 10.93 11.14
C ASP A 99 8.51 10.26 9.96
N PHE A 100 7.54 9.38 10.23
CA PHE A 100 6.82 8.64 9.19
C PHE A 100 5.29 8.76 9.34
N PRO A 101 4.73 9.97 9.21
CA PRO A 101 3.29 10.20 9.26
C PRO A 101 2.56 9.63 8.03
N PRO A 102 1.21 9.52 8.06
CA PRO A 102 0.42 9.01 6.95
C PRO A 102 0.67 9.70 5.60
N ASP A 103 0.94 11.02 5.61
CA ASP A 103 1.24 11.78 4.39
C ASP A 103 2.55 11.34 3.71
N VAL A 104 3.57 10.98 4.50
CA VAL A 104 4.84 10.46 3.96
C VAL A 104 4.57 9.12 3.28
N VAL A 105 3.78 8.25 3.90
CA VAL A 105 3.39 6.95 3.30
C VAL A 105 2.68 7.17 1.97
N CYS A 106 1.80 8.16 1.90
CA CYS A 106 1.11 8.52 0.66
C CYS A 106 2.10 8.93 -0.43
N ASP A 107 3.14 9.71 -0.11
CA ASP A 107 4.18 10.08 -1.09
C ASP A 107 4.93 8.82 -1.62
N TRP A 108 5.20 7.83 -0.78
CA TRP A 108 5.80 6.55 -1.20
C TRP A 108 4.88 5.73 -2.11
N LEU A 109 3.59 5.67 -1.76
CA LEU A 109 2.58 4.98 -2.55
C LEU A 109 2.41 5.65 -3.92
N GLU A 110 2.26 6.97 -3.95
CA GLU A 110 2.12 7.74 -5.19
C GLU A 110 3.36 7.57 -6.09
N ALA A 111 4.56 7.55 -5.54
CA ALA A 111 5.80 7.42 -6.32
C ALA A 111 6.03 6.03 -6.94
N ARG A 112 5.39 4.98 -6.42
CA ARG A 112 5.70 3.58 -6.79
C ARG A 112 4.53 2.80 -7.36
N LEU A 113 3.32 3.11 -6.91
CA LEU A 113 2.14 2.48 -7.44
C LEU A 113 1.81 3.04 -8.82
N PRO A 114 0.98 2.31 -9.60
CA PRO A 114 0.56 2.76 -10.92
C PRO A 114 0.05 4.21 -10.92
N GLN A 115 0.45 4.99 -11.93
CA GLN A 115 -0.02 6.37 -12.12
C GLN A 115 -0.73 6.50 -13.47
N PRO A 116 -2.03 6.89 -13.49
CA PRO A 116 -2.91 7.11 -12.34
C PRO A 116 -3.30 5.79 -11.64
N VAL A 117 -3.51 5.85 -10.32
CA VAL A 117 -3.76 4.65 -9.49
C VAL A 117 -5.13 4.03 -9.76
N GLU A 118 -6.07 4.81 -10.26
CA GLU A 118 -7.41 4.38 -10.65
C GLU A 118 -7.47 3.66 -12.02
N ASP A 119 -6.43 3.75 -12.86
CA ASP A 119 -6.42 3.07 -14.17
C ASP A 119 -6.00 1.61 -14.03
N GLU A 120 -6.98 0.71 -14.06
CA GLU A 120 -6.77 -0.75 -14.00
C GLU A 120 -5.75 -1.29 -15.01
N ASN A 121 -5.56 -0.63 -16.16
CA ASN A 121 -4.59 -1.12 -17.15
C ASN A 121 -3.15 -0.87 -16.70
N GLN A 122 -2.89 0.14 -15.87
CA GLN A 122 -1.57 0.40 -15.31
C GLN A 122 -1.18 -0.64 -14.25
N TRP A 123 -2.16 -1.31 -13.63
CA TRP A 123 -1.93 -2.41 -12.68
C TRP A 123 -1.60 -3.75 -13.36
N LYS A 124 -1.87 -3.88 -14.66
CA LYS A 124 -1.59 -5.11 -15.42
C LYS A 124 -0.11 -5.12 -15.79
N ILE A 125 0.71 -5.61 -14.87
CA ILE A 125 2.14 -5.85 -15.14
C ILE A 125 2.26 -6.86 -16.28
N LYS A 126 3.09 -6.56 -17.28
CA LYS A 126 3.43 -7.52 -18.32
C LYS A 126 4.18 -8.68 -17.68
N THR A 127 3.48 -9.80 -17.50
CA THR A 127 4.02 -11.05 -16.94
C THR A 127 4.89 -11.83 -17.91
N ASP A 128 5.12 -11.34 -19.13
CA ASP A 128 6.07 -11.95 -20.07
C ASP A 128 7.51 -11.55 -19.70
N LEU A 129 8.04 -12.27 -18.71
CA LEU A 129 9.40 -12.13 -18.20
C LEU A 129 10.48 -12.36 -19.28
N LYS A 130 10.13 -12.93 -20.44
CA LYS A 130 11.07 -13.17 -21.54
C LYS A 130 11.71 -11.90 -22.07
N GLU A 131 11.06 -10.76 -21.90
CA GLU A 131 11.62 -9.46 -22.27
C GLU A 131 12.54 -8.91 -21.17
N LEU A 132 12.29 -9.24 -19.90
CA LEU A 132 13.15 -8.86 -18.77
C LEU A 132 14.45 -9.68 -18.75
N ASP A 133 14.41 -10.96 -19.13
CA ASP A 133 15.60 -11.82 -19.29
C ASP A 133 16.60 -11.30 -20.35
N LYS A 134 16.15 -10.38 -21.22
CA LYS A 134 16.99 -9.74 -22.26
C LYS A 134 17.52 -8.38 -21.84
N MET A 135 17.06 -7.82 -20.72
CA MET A 135 17.50 -6.53 -20.21
C MET A 135 18.74 -6.69 -19.33
N LYS A 136 19.65 -5.70 -19.37
CA LYS A 136 20.80 -5.66 -18.46
C LYS A 136 20.35 -5.17 -17.09
N ASP A 137 21.03 -5.59 -16.03
CA ASP A 137 20.73 -5.15 -14.65
C ASP A 137 20.63 -3.62 -14.52
N ALA A 138 21.56 -2.90 -15.15
CA ALA A 138 21.58 -1.43 -15.16
C ALA A 138 20.37 -0.78 -15.87
N ASP A 139 19.64 -1.52 -16.70
CA ASP A 139 18.42 -1.06 -17.35
C ASP A 139 17.17 -1.43 -16.53
N LEU A 140 17.23 -2.49 -15.72
CA LEU A 140 16.19 -2.84 -14.74
C LEU A 140 16.14 -1.82 -13.60
N ASP A 141 17.29 -1.36 -13.12
CA ASP A 141 17.37 -0.33 -12.07
C ASP A 141 16.75 1.01 -12.51
N LYS A 142 16.71 1.29 -13.82
CA LYS A 142 16.05 2.50 -14.37
C LYS A 142 14.53 2.38 -14.44
N LEU A 143 13.98 1.17 -14.36
CA LEU A 143 12.53 0.95 -14.32
C LEU A 143 11.95 1.21 -12.92
N VAL A 144 12.80 1.18 -11.88
CA VAL A 144 12.40 1.48 -10.51
C VAL A 144 12.54 2.99 -10.28
N PRO A 145 11.44 3.72 -9.98
CA PRO A 145 11.53 5.14 -9.67
C PRO A 145 12.39 5.38 -8.42
N PRO A 146 13.17 6.48 -8.37
CA PRO A 146 14.01 6.80 -7.22
C PRO A 146 13.18 6.98 -5.94
N ASN A 147 13.81 6.79 -4.77
CA ASN A 147 13.17 7.06 -3.48
C ASN A 147 12.68 8.52 -3.43
N PRO A 148 11.44 8.80 -2.97
CA PRO A 148 10.99 10.16 -2.76
C PRO A 148 11.92 10.86 -1.78
N GLU A 149 12.35 12.07 -2.14
CA GLU A 149 13.20 12.87 -1.26
C GLU A 149 12.37 13.38 -0.06
N PRO A 150 12.94 13.40 1.16
CA PRO A 150 12.26 13.99 2.30
C PRO A 150 11.99 15.46 2.02
N LYS A 151 10.71 15.88 2.09
CA LYS A 151 10.33 17.29 2.00
C LYS A 151 10.85 18.00 3.26
N ASN A 152 11.89 18.84 3.10
CA ASN A 152 12.45 19.70 4.14
C ASN A 152 11.42 20.71 4.69
#